data_AF-K2EBD1-F1
#
_entry.id   AF-K2EBD1-F1
#
_cell.length_a   1.000
_cell.length_b   1.000
_cell.length_c   1.000
_cell.angle_alpha   90.00
_cell.angle_beta   90.00
_cell.angle_gamma   90.00
#
_symmetry.space_group_name_H-M   'P 1'
#
loop_
_entity.id
_entity.type
_entity.pdbx_description
1 polymer ?
#
loop_
_entity_poly.entity_id
_entity_poly.type
_entity_poly.pdbx_seq_one_letter_code
_entity_poly.pdbx_strand_id
1 'polypeptide(L)' 'MEKYVDGFVLVVPKNKVEEYKKMAEDGRDTWIKYGALEYYECRGDDLAAQEMGGGKARAFPKMTGARKWKETKICLCLLI' A
#
# COMPACT_ATOMS: atom_id res chain seq x y z
N MET A 1 21.90 4.37 -13.64
CA MET A 1 21.24 3.23 -12.99
C MET A 1 19.78 3.55 -12.90
N GLU A 2 18.93 2.77 -13.55
CA GLU A 2 17.48 2.92 -13.48
C GLU A 2 16.99 2.32 -12.17
N LYS A 3 16.16 3.05 -11.42
CA LYS A 3 15.51 2.55 -10.21
C LYS A 3 14.18 1.96 -10.62
N TYR A 4 13.99 0.68 -10.35
CA TYR A 4 12.73 -0.01 -10.60
C TYR A 4 11.94 -0.06 -9.29
N VAL A 5 10.61 -0.06 -9.39
CA VAL A 5 9.74 0.00 -8.24
C VAL A 5 8.55 -0.92 -8.41
N ASP A 6 8.40 -1.89 -7.51
CA ASP A 6 7.17 -2.67 -7.38
C ASP A 6 6.24 -2.02 -6.35
N GLY A 7 5.07 -1.58 -6.81
CA GLY A 7 4.05 -0.91 -5.99
C GLY A 7 2.78 -1.74 -5.85
N PHE A 8 2.36 -2.00 -4.62
CA PHE A 8 1.14 -2.77 -4.31
C PHE A 8 0.11 -1.94 -3.57
N VAL A 9 -1.17 -2.22 -3.77
CA VAL A 9 -2.28 -1.53 -3.08
C VAL A 9 -3.16 -2.62 -2.46
N LEU A 10 -3.06 -2.79 -1.14
CA LEU A 10 -3.74 -3.88 -0.42
C LEU A 10 -4.83 -3.36 0.51
N VAL A 11 -6.01 -3.99 0.49
CA VAL A 11 -7.13 -3.67 1.39
C VAL A 11 -7.06 -4.56 2.61
N VAL A 12 -6.87 -3.97 3.79
CA VAL A 12 -6.76 -4.71 5.05
C VAL A 12 -8.02 -4.48 5.92
N PRO A 13 -8.67 -5.52 6.46
CA PRO A 13 -9.73 -5.35 7.44
C PRO A 13 -9.22 -4.65 8.72
N LYS A 14 -10.03 -3.77 9.33
CA LYS A 14 -9.59 -2.99 10.51
C LYS A 14 -9.09 -3.85 11.67
N ASN A 15 -9.70 -5.02 11.82
CA ASN A 15 -9.42 -5.97 12.88
C ASN A 15 -8.28 -6.94 12.56
N LYS A 16 -7.59 -6.77 11.41
CA LYS A 16 -6.50 -7.64 10.97
C LYS A 16 -5.18 -6.89 10.70
N VAL A 17 -5.07 -5.66 11.17
CA VAL A 17 -3.92 -4.78 10.88
C VAL A 17 -2.65 -5.32 11.54
N GLU A 18 -2.73 -5.83 12.76
CA GLU A 18 -1.56 -6.37 13.47
C GLU A 18 -1.06 -7.67 12.84
N GLU A 19 -1.97 -8.54 12.41
CA GLU A 19 -1.63 -9.76 11.68
C GLU A 19 -1.00 -9.45 10.32
N TYR A 20 -1.55 -8.46 9.60
CA TYR A 20 -0.97 -7.99 8.35
C TYR A 20 0.44 -7.42 8.58
N LYS A 21 0.64 -6.63 9.63
CA LYS A 21 1.95 -6.02 9.92
C LYS A 21 3.03 -7.08 10.16
N LYS A 22 2.73 -8.14 10.92
CA LYS A 22 3.65 -9.26 11.13
C LYS A 22 4.04 -9.93 9.81
N MET A 23 3.05 -10.23 8.97
CA MET A 23 3.28 -10.80 7.64
C MET A 23 4.11 -9.87 6.75
N ALA A 24 3.88 -8.56 6.81
CA ALA A 24 4.60 -7.56 6.03
C ALA A 24 6.07 -7.43 6.47
N GLU A 25 6.35 -7.53 7.78
CA GLU A 25 7.71 -7.55 8.33
C GLU A 25 8.49 -8.80 7.87
N ASP A 26 7.87 -9.98 7.90
CA ASP A 26 8.48 -11.23 7.40
C ASP A 26 8.77 -11.13 5.89
N GLY A 27 7.84 -10.53 5.13
CA GLY A 27 7.97 -10.28 3.69
C GLY A 27 9.12 -9.33 3.38
N ARG A 28 9.23 -8.20 4.10
CA ARG A 28 10.34 -7.25 4.00
C ARG A 28 11.68 -7.94 4.15
N ASP A 29 11.87 -8.68 5.24
CA ASP A 29 13.15 -9.31 5.55
C ASP A 29 13.54 -10.32 4.46
N THR A 30 12.55 -11.00 3.89
CA THR A 30 12.73 -11.88 2.74
C THR A 30 13.13 -11.10 1.49
N TRP A 31 12.42 -10.03 1.11
CA TRP A 31 12.74 -9.27 -0.11
C TRP A 31 14.11 -8.60 -0.04
N ILE A 32 14.47 -7.99 1.08
CA ILE A 32 15.80 -7.39 1.29
C ILE A 32 16.88 -8.46 1.15
N LYS A 33 16.67 -9.66 1.69
CA LYS A 33 17.60 -10.79 1.54
C LYS A 33 17.80 -11.20 0.08
N TYR A 34 16.79 -11.07 -0.77
CA TYR A 34 16.84 -11.47 -2.18
C TYR A 34 17.17 -10.33 -3.15
N GLY A 35 17.57 -9.15 -2.65
CA GLY A 35 18.15 -8.08 -3.47
C GLY A 35 17.30 -6.82 -3.60
N ALA A 36 16.22 -6.69 -2.83
CA ALA A 36 15.56 -5.39 -2.68
C ALA A 36 16.49 -4.41 -1.97
N LEU A 37 16.55 -3.19 -2.47
CA LEU A 37 17.32 -2.08 -1.93
C LEU A 37 16.57 -1.42 -0.78
N GLU A 38 15.28 -1.16 -0.98
CA GLU A 38 14.45 -0.48 0.00
C GLU A 38 13.04 -1.08 0.07
N TYR A 39 12.42 -0.96 1.25
CA TYR A 39 11.06 -1.41 1.50
C TYR A 39 10.30 -0.34 2.28
N TYR A 40 9.11 0.01 1.79
CA TYR A 40 8.22 0.96 2.43
C TYR A 40 6.83 0.36 2.59
N GLU A 41 6.24 0.53 3.76
CA GLU A 41 4.87 0.14 4.06
C GLU A 41 4.11 1.37 4.55
N CYS A 42 3.05 1.78 3.85
CA CYS A 42 2.29 2.97 4.19
C CYS A 42 0.80 2.67 4.31
N ARG A 43 0.19 3.06 5.43
CA ARG A 43 -1.25 2.97 5.65
C ARG A 43 -1.87 4.35 5.47
N GLY A 44 -2.72 4.52 4.45
CA GLY A 44 -3.28 5.84 4.14
C GLY A 44 -4.49 6.23 4.99
N ASP A 45 -4.41 7.34 5.73
CA ASP A 45 -5.49 7.76 6.63
C ASP A 45 -6.63 8.54 5.96
N ASP A 46 -6.27 9.40 5.03
CA ASP A 46 -7.17 10.08 4.12
C ASP A 46 -6.84 9.62 2.69
N LEU A 47 -7.85 9.06 2.01
CA LEU A 47 -7.71 8.48 0.68
C LEU A 47 -8.60 9.21 -0.33
N ALA A 48 -8.99 10.45 -0.03
CA ALA A 48 -9.63 11.32 -0.99
C ALA A 48 -8.71 11.52 -2.22
N ALA A 49 -9.30 11.47 -3.41
CA ALA A 49 -8.55 11.78 -4.63
C ALA A 49 -8.16 13.26 -4.61
N GLN A 50 -6.87 13.53 -4.77
CA GLN A 50 -6.36 14.88 -4.97
C GLN A 50 -6.53 15.28 -6.44
N GLU A 51 -6.68 16.58 -6.68
CA GLU A 51 -6.70 17.11 -8.05
C GLU A 51 -5.28 17.14 -8.61
N MET A 52 -5.09 16.54 -9.79
CA MET A 52 -3.79 16.43 -10.46
C MET A 52 -3.90 17.16 -11.80
N GLY A 53 -3.74 18.49 -11.78
CA GLY A 53 -3.97 19.35 -12.95
C GLY A 53 -5.44 19.36 -13.39
N GLY A 54 -5.70 19.47 -14.70
CA GLY A 54 -7.07 19.49 -15.27
C GLY A 54 -7.84 18.15 -15.18
N GLY A 55 -7.31 17.14 -14.49
CA GLY A 55 -7.91 15.83 -14.32
C GLY A 55 -8.05 15.42 -12.85
N LYS A 56 -9.09 14.63 -12.55
CA LYS A 56 -9.26 13.97 -11.24
C LYS A 56 -8.63 12.59 -11.26
N ALA A 57 -7.66 12.35 -10.38
CA ALA A 57 -7.09 11.02 -10.18
C ALA A 57 -8.17 10.04 -9.66
N ARG A 58 -8.05 8.75 -10.01
CA ARG A 58 -8.96 7.73 -9.48
C ARG A 58 -8.65 7.51 -7.99
N ALA A 59 -9.66 7.68 -7.14
CA ALA A 59 -9.53 7.42 -5.71
C ALA A 59 -9.20 5.95 -5.43
N PHE A 60 -8.31 5.75 -4.47
CA PHE A 60 -7.86 4.46 -3.97
C PHE A 60 -9.00 3.48 -3.62
N PRO A 61 -10.04 3.87 -2.83
CA PRO A 61 -11.18 2.98 -2.57
C PRO A 61 -11.98 2.59 -3.82
N LYS A 62 -12.04 3.48 -4.83
CA LYS A 62 -12.72 3.21 -6.10
C LYS A 62 -11.93 2.21 -6.96
N MET A 63 -10.61 2.22 -6.88
CA MET A 63 -9.75 1.27 -7.58
C MET A 63 -9.87 -0.14 -7.00
N THR A 64 -9.89 -0.25 -5.67
CA THR A 64 -9.88 -1.56 -4.99
C THR A 64 -11.26 -2.14 -4.73
N GLY A 65 -12.34 -1.38 -4.95
CA GLY A 65 -13.71 -1.79 -4.61
C GLY A 65 -13.98 -1.79 -3.10
N ALA A 66 -13.13 -1.10 -2.32
CA ALA A 66 -13.15 -1.13 -0.87
C ALA A 66 -14.40 -0.43 -0.27
N ARG A 67 -15.01 -1.05 0.76
CA ARG A 67 -16.17 -0.50 1.49
C ARG A 67 -15.73 0.31 2.72
N LYS A 68 -16.17 1.58 2.78
CA LYS A 68 -15.81 2.60 3.80
C LYS A 68 -15.89 2.19 5.27
N TRP A 69 -16.72 1.21 5.65
CA TRP A 69 -17.09 0.96 7.04
C TRP A 69 -16.41 -0.25 7.71
N LYS A 70 -15.96 -1.25 6.94
CA LYS A 70 -15.32 -2.48 7.46
C LYS A 70 -13.83 -2.58 7.19
N GLU A 71 -13.33 -1.77 6.26
CA GLU A 71 -11.97 -1.88 5.77
C GLU A 71 -11.14 -0.69 6.26
N THR A 72 -9.96 -0.98 6.78
CA THR A 72 -8.96 0.01 7.10
C THR A 72 -7.90 -0.10 6.03
N LYS A 73 -7.98 0.87 5.13
CA LYS A 73 -6.85 1.64 4.59
C LYS A 73 -5.81 0.85 3.81
N ILE A 74 -5.60 1.34 2.60
CA ILE A 74 -4.68 0.82 1.63
C ILE A 74 -3.28 0.85 2.19
N CYS A 75 -2.69 -0.33 2.19
CA CYS A 75 -1.28 -0.54 2.43
C CYS A 75 -0.56 -0.44 1.09
N LEU A 76 0.28 0.60 0.96
CA LEU A 76 1.20 0.73 -0.15
C LEU A 76 2.51 0.07 0.26
N CYS A 77 2.81 -1.06 -0.36
CA CYS A 77 4.12 -1.68 -0.29
C CYS A 77 4.93 -1.19 -1.50
N LEU A 78 6.10 -0.61 -1.24
CA LEU A 78 7.03 -0.16 -2.26
C LEU A 78 8.35 -0.91 -2.09
N LEU A 79 8.78 -1.64 -3.13
CA LEU A 79 10.08 -2.29 -3.18
C LEU A 79 10.94 -1.59 -4.24
N ILE A 80 12.11 -1.10 -3.86
CA ILE A 80 13.09 -0.42 -4.74
C ILE A 80 14.32 -1.30 -4.89
#